data_AF-A0A3B9KUC3-F1
#
_entry.id   AF-A0A3B9KUC3-F1
#
_cell.length_a   1.000
_cell.length_b   1.000
_cell.length_c   1.000
_cell.angle_alpha   90.00
_cell.angle_beta   90.00
_cell.angle_gamma   90.00
#
_symmetry.space_group_name_H-M   'P 1'
#
loop_
_entity.id
_entity.type
_entity.pdbx_description
1 polymer ?
#
loop_
_entity_poly.entity_id
_entity_poly.type
_entity_poly.pdbx_seq_one_letter_code
_entity_poly.pdbx_strand_id
1 'polypeptide(L)'
;MENAWLVRALLALLVAFVVALLLAPFVLRLAKRLKAGQPILCYVEQHAGKAGTPTFGGFIFLLPTVAATVIFSCQEGLGVGLIACFVMLSYAVLGFWMTLSR
;
A
#
# COMPACT_ATOMS: atom_id res chain seq x y z
N MET A 1 20.02 -17.80 20.74
CA MET A 1 18.96 -16.77 20.65
C MET A 1 19.22 -15.78 19.50
N GLU A 2 19.87 -16.21 18.41
CA GLU A 2 20.29 -15.30 17.33
C GLU A 2 19.21 -15.08 16.25
N ASN A 3 18.12 -15.87 16.28
CA ASN A 3 17.12 -15.90 15.20
C ASN A 3 15.82 -15.18 15.57
N ALA A 4 15.71 -14.63 16.78
CA ALA A 4 14.47 -14.06 17.28
C ALA A 4 13.98 -12.88 16.41
N TRP A 5 14.91 -12.09 15.86
CA TRP A 5 14.59 -11.00 14.94
C TRP A 5 14.07 -11.51 13.58
N LEU A 6 14.65 -12.60 13.05
CA LEU A 6 14.21 -13.25 11.81
C LEU A 6 12.79 -13.80 11.94
N VAL A 7 12.49 -14.45 13.06
CA VAL A 7 11.15 -15.00 13.32
C VAL A 7 10.13 -13.86 13.42
N ARG A 8 10.46 -12.77 14.12
CA ARG A 8 9.58 -11.58 14.20
C ARG A 8 9.36 -10.95 12.82
N ALA A 9 10.41 -10.83 12.00
CA ALA A 9 10.31 -10.27 10.65
C ALA A 9 9.46 -11.15 9.71
N LEU A 10 9.64 -12.48 9.76
CA LEU A 10 8.84 -13.43 8.98
C LEU A 10 7.37 -13.42 9.39
N LEU A 11 7.09 -13.34 10.70
CA LEU A 11 5.73 -13.19 11.20
C LEU A 11 5.10 -11.86 10.76
N ALA A 12 5.85 -10.76 10.81
CA ALA A 12 5.39 -9.47 10.33
C ALA A 12 5.05 -9.48 8.84
N LEU A 13 5.89 -10.13 8.01
CA LEU A 13 5.66 -10.33 6.58
C LEU A 13 4.36 -11.11 6.33
N LEU A 14 4.19 -12.25 7.00
CA LEU A 14 2.99 -13.11 6.86
C LEU A 14 1.72 -12.36 7.25
N VAL A 15 1.75 -11.64 8.38
CA VAL A 15 0.61 -10.83 8.84
C VAL A 15 0.30 -9.72 7.84
N ALA A 16 1.31 -8.97 7.38
CA ALA A 16 1.13 -7.92 6.39
C ALA A 16 0.53 -8.46 5.08
N PHE A 17 0.98 -9.63 4.63
CA PHE A 17 0.49 -10.26 3.40
C PHE A 17 -0.98 -10.70 3.51
N VAL A 18 -1.35 -11.37 4.61
CA VAL A 18 -2.73 -11.79 4.84
C VAL A 18 -3.66 -10.58 4.95
N VAL A 19 -3.24 -9.55 5.69
CA VAL A 19 -4.00 -8.30 5.84
C VAL A 19 -4.14 -7.57 4.50
N ALA A 20 -3.10 -7.57 3.66
CA ALA A 20 -3.15 -7.02 2.31
C ALA A 20 -4.17 -7.74 1.42
N LEU A 21 -4.21 -9.08 1.45
CA LEU A 21 -5.17 -9.87 0.69
C LEU A 21 -6.61 -9.55 1.09
N LEU A 22 -6.87 -9.42 2.39
CA LEU A 22 -8.20 -9.10 2.91
C LEU A 22 -8.64 -7.67 2.57
N LEU A 23 -7.71 -6.72 2.58
CA LEU A 23 -7.97 -5.30 2.27
C LEU A 23 -8.05 -5.03 0.76
N ALA A 24 -7.42 -5.84 -0.09
CA ALA A 24 -7.42 -5.68 -1.53
C ALA A 24 -8.82 -5.44 -2.15
N PRO A 25 -9.85 -6.28 -1.91
CA PRO A 25 -11.18 -6.06 -2.50
C PRO A 25 -11.90 -4.83 -1.94
N PHE A 26 -11.55 -4.36 -0.75
CA PHE A 26 -12.12 -3.14 -0.17
C PHE A 26 -11.50 -1.90 -0.80
N VAL A 27 -10.17 -1.86 -0.88
CA VAL A 27 -9.42 -0.75 -1.50
C VAL A 27 -9.73 -0.66 -3.00
N LEU A 28 -9.86 -1.78 -3.71
CA LEU A 28 -10.27 -1.79 -5.12
C LEU A 28 -11.67 -1.20 -5.33
N ARG A 29 -12.62 -1.49 -4.43
CA ARG A 29 -13.96 -0.89 -4.47
C ARG A 29 -13.92 0.62 -4.21
N LEU A 30 -13.11 1.06 -3.25
CA LEU A 30 -12.92 2.47 -2.95
C LEU A 30 -12.25 3.21 -4.12
N ALA A 31 -11.23 2.60 -4.72
CA ALA A 31 -10.49 3.14 -5.86
C ALA A 31 -11.36 3.25 -7.12
N LYS A 32 -12.29 2.30 -7.34
CA LYS A 32 -13.32 2.41 -8.39
C LYS A 32 -14.28 3.58 -8.16
N ARG A 33 -14.61 3.91 -6.91
CA ARG A 33 -15.49 5.07 -6.58
C ARG A 33 -14.82 6.41 -6.83
N LEU A 34 -13.50 6.49 -6.70
CA LEU A 34 -12.73 7.71 -6.92
C LEU A 34 -12.58 8.08 -8.40
N LYS A 35 -13.12 7.30 -9.35
CA LYS A 35 -13.15 7.58 -10.80
C LYS A 35 -11.80 8.02 -11.41
N ALA A 36 -10.67 7.64 -10.82
CA ALA A 36 -9.34 7.79 -11.42
C ALA A 36 -9.09 6.69 -12.47
N GLY A 37 -9.99 6.63 -13.46
CA GLY A 37 -9.74 5.89 -14.68
C GLY A 37 -8.79 6.71 -15.54
N GLN A 38 -7.67 6.12 -15.96
CA GLN A 38 -6.79 6.77 -16.93
C GLN A 38 -7.60 7.15 -18.18
N PRO A 39 -7.43 8.37 -18.73
CA PRO A 39 -8.04 8.72 -20.00
C PRO A 39 -7.55 7.74 -21.06
N ILE A 40 -8.50 7.12 -21.76
CA ILE A 40 -8.23 6.09 -22.75
C ILE A 40 -7.65 6.80 -23.98
N LEU A 41 -6.37 6.57 -24.30
CA LEU A 41 -5.84 6.96 -25.59
C LEU A 41 -6.48 6.05 -26.64
N CYS A 42 -7.38 6.61 -27.45
CA CYS A 42 -8.15 5.93 -28.50
C CYS A 42 -7.29 5.39 -29.68
N TYR A 43 -5.96 5.43 -29.57
CA TYR A 43 -5.03 5.11 -30.66
C TYR A 43 -4.65 3.63 -30.77
N VAL A 44 -5.01 2.76 -29.82
CA VAL A 44 -4.60 1.34 -29.83
C VAL A 44 -5.71 0.43 -29.28
N GLU A 45 -6.39 -0.32 -30.16
CA GLU A 45 -7.47 -1.25 -29.79
C GLU A 45 -7.04 -2.34 -28.80
N GLN A 46 -5.76 -2.74 -28.82
CA GLN A 46 -5.17 -3.74 -27.91
C GLN A 46 -5.12 -3.31 -26.43
N HIS A 47 -5.41 -2.05 -26.09
CA HIS A 47 -5.42 -1.56 -24.70
C HIS A 47 -6.83 -1.38 -24.12
N ALA A 48 -7.89 -1.67 -24.90
CA ALA A 48 -9.27 -1.64 -24.41
C ALA A 48 -9.51 -2.56 -23.20
N GLY A 49 -8.76 -3.68 -23.09
CA GLY A 49 -8.87 -4.62 -21.97
C GLY A 49 -8.22 -4.17 -20.65
N LYS A 50 -7.41 -3.11 -20.65
CA LYS A 50 -6.82 -2.52 -19.41
C LYS A 50 -7.64 -1.34 -18.86
N ALA A 51 -8.77 -1.05 -19.52
CA ALA A 51 -9.66 0.05 -19.18
C ALA A 51 -10.23 -0.12 -17.77
N GLY A 52 -10.03 0.89 -16.93
CA GLY A 52 -10.66 0.96 -15.61
C GLY A 52 -9.87 0.36 -14.45
N THR A 53 -8.60 0.00 -14.66
CA THR A 53 -7.72 -0.37 -13.53
C THR A 53 -7.31 0.91 -12.78
N PRO A 54 -7.72 1.09 -11.51
CA PRO A 54 -7.45 2.32 -10.80
C PRO A 54 -5.95 2.46 -10.48
N THR A 55 -5.38 3.63 -10.74
CA THR A 55 -3.96 3.96 -10.48
C THR A 55 -3.59 4.01 -9.00
N PHE A 56 -4.57 3.87 -8.10
CA PHE A 56 -4.41 3.94 -6.64
C PHE A 56 -4.18 2.58 -5.93
N GLY A 57 -3.76 1.54 -6.66
CA GLY A 57 -3.54 0.20 -6.08
C GLY A 57 -2.49 0.13 -4.96
N GLY A 58 -1.54 1.07 -4.90
CA GLY A 58 -0.49 1.11 -3.87
C GLY A 58 -1.03 1.23 -2.43
N PHE A 59 -2.23 1.77 -2.23
CA PHE A 59 -2.88 1.82 -0.93
C PHE A 59 -3.17 0.44 -0.33
N ILE A 60 -3.28 -0.61 -1.16
CA ILE A 60 -3.45 -2.00 -0.72
C ILE A 60 -2.25 -2.46 0.11
N PHE A 61 -1.05 -1.98 -0.20
CA PHE A 61 0.18 -2.34 0.51
C PHE A 61 0.55 -1.34 1.61
N LEU A 62 0.08 -0.10 1.51
CA LEU A 62 0.37 0.94 2.50
C LEU A 62 -0.23 0.61 3.87
N LEU A 63 -1.53 0.30 3.92
CA LEU A 63 -2.25 0.06 5.17
C LEU A 63 -1.70 -1.17 5.95
N PRO A 64 -1.50 -2.35 5.31
CA PRO A 64 -0.95 -3.51 6.00
C PRO A 64 0.49 -3.30 6.48
N THR A 65 1.31 -2.60 5.69
CA THR A 65 2.71 -2.34 6.05
C THR A 65 2.79 -1.44 7.27
N VAL A 66 2.02 -0.35 7.30
CA VAL A 66 1.96 0.55 8.47
C VAL A 66 1.45 -0.21 9.70
N ALA A 67 0.40 -1.01 9.55
CA ALA A 67 -0.13 -1.81 10.65
C ALA A 67 0.91 -2.82 11.19
N ALA A 68 1.61 -3.52 10.30
CA ALA A 68 2.66 -4.46 10.69
C ALA A 68 3.83 -3.75 11.37
N THR A 69 4.31 -2.62 10.85
CA THR A 69 5.40 -1.87 11.49
C THR A 69 4.99 -1.33 12.87
N VAL A 70 3.76 -0.84 13.04
CA VAL A 70 3.28 -0.38 14.35
C VAL A 70 3.20 -1.54 15.35
N ILE A 71 2.69 -2.70 14.95
CA ILE A 71 2.54 -3.86 15.85
C ILE A 71 3.91 -4.42 16.26
N PHE A 72 4.85 -4.53 15.33
CA PHE A 72 6.12 -5.23 15.56
C PHE A 72 7.28 -4.31 15.98
N SER A 73 7.28 -3.02 15.62
CA SER A 73 8.38 -2.09 15.95
C SER A 73 8.08 -1.15 17.13
N CYS A 74 6.84 -1.07 17.63
CA CYS A 74 6.52 -0.17 18.76
C CYS A 74 7.15 -0.62 20.08
N GLN A 75 7.48 -1.91 20.22
CA GLN A 75 8.04 -2.47 21.47
C GLN A 75 9.47 -2.00 21.78
N GLU A 76 10.21 -1.45 20.81
CA GLU A 76 11.64 -1.09 20.99
C GLU A 76 11.89 0.44 21.08
N GLY A 77 10.83 1.26 21.15
CA GLY A 77 10.94 2.72 21.25
C GLY A 77 10.97 3.42 19.88
N LEU A 78 11.64 4.58 19.80
CA LEU A 78 11.78 5.38 18.57
C LEU A 78 12.81 4.75 17.61
N GLY A 79 12.56 3.51 17.20
CA GLY A 79 13.42 2.74 16.31
C GLY A 79 13.35 3.24 14.86
N VAL A 80 14.36 2.87 14.06
CA VAL A 80 14.47 3.15 12.62
C VAL A 80 13.18 2.80 11.86
N GLY A 81 12.44 1.77 12.31
CA GLY A 81 11.16 1.37 11.73
C GLY A 81 10.05 2.43 11.80
N LEU A 82 9.97 3.19 12.90
CA LEU A 82 8.95 4.24 13.05
C LEU A 82 9.26 5.45 12.17
N ILE A 83 10.55 5.81 12.06
CA ILE A 83 11.02 6.88 11.16
C ILE A 83 10.74 6.48 9.70
N ALA A 84 11.05 5.25 9.32
CA ALA A 84 10.76 4.73 7.98
C ALA A 84 9.26 4.75 7.66
N CYS A 85 8.40 4.40 8.63
CA CYS A 85 6.95 4.53 8.50
C CYS A 85 6.50 5.98 8.26
N PHE A 86 7.07 6.92 9.01
CA PHE A 86 6.75 8.34 8.83
C PHE A 86 7.13 8.84 7.44
N VAL A 87 8.32 8.49 6.96
CA VAL A 87 8.78 8.86 5.60
C VAL A 87 7.87 8.22 4.55
N MET A 88 7.54 6.94 4.70
CA MET A 88 6.64 6.22 3.79
C MET A 88 5.24 6.86 3.73
N LEU A 89 4.67 7.25 4.87
CA LEU A 89 3.39 7.97 4.92
C LEU A 89 3.46 9.33 4.24
N SER A 90 4.54 10.09 4.44
CA SER A 90 4.75 11.37 3.76
C SER A 90 4.75 11.21 2.24
N TYR A 91 5.49 10.23 1.70
CA TYR A 91 5.49 9.95 0.26
C TYR A 91 4.13 9.47 -0.26
N ALA A 92 3.40 8.71 0.55
CA ALA A 92 2.05 8.26 0.18
C ALA A 92 1.07 9.44 0.04
N VAL A 93 1.13 10.40 0.96
CA VAL A 93 0.32 11.63 0.89
C VAL A 93 0.68 12.46 -0.34
N LEU A 94 1.97 12.62 -0.64
CA LEU A 94 2.43 13.33 -1.84
C LEU A 94 1.93 12.66 -3.13
N GLY A 95 2.00 11.33 -3.22
CA GLY A 95 1.50 10.58 -4.37
C GLY A 95 -0.01 10.69 -4.53
N PHE A 96 -0.75 10.67 -3.42
CA PHE A 96 -2.20 10.90 -3.43
C PHE A 96 -2.56 12.31 -3.91
N TRP A 97 -1.86 13.33 -3.38
CA TRP A 97 -2.05 14.72 -3.79
C TRP A 97 -1.78 14.93 -5.28
N MET A 98 -0.67 14.40 -5.80
CA MET A 98 -0.32 14.49 -7.21
C MET A 98 -1.35 13.82 -8.13
N THR A 99 -1.98 12.74 -7.68
CA THR A 99 -2.99 12.05 -8.48
C THR A 99 -4.33 12.77 -8.42
N LEU A 100 -4.68 13.42 -7.30
CA LEU A 100 -5.89 14.23 -7.18
C LEU A 100 -5.78 15.56 -7.95
N SER A 101 -4.58 16.09 -8.13
CA SER A 101 -4.34 17.34 -8.86
C SER A 101 -4.38 17.20 -10.40
N ARG A 102 -4.82 16.05 -10.93
CA ARG A 102 -5.03 15.80 -12.37
C ARG A 102 -6.49 15.49 -12.63
#